data_AF-A0AAW2SFY6-F1
#
_entry.id   AF-A0AAW2SFY6-F1
#
_cell.length_a   1.000
_cell.length_b   1.000
_cell.length_c   1.000
_cell.angle_alpha   90.00
_cell.angle_beta   90.00
_cell.angle_gamma   90.00
#
_symmetry.space_group_name_H-M   'P 1'
#
loop_
_entity.id
_entity.type
_entity.pdbx_description
1 polymer ?
#
loop_
_entity_poly.entity_id
_entity_poly.type
_entity_poly.pdbx_seq_one_letter_code
_entity_poly.pdbx_strand_id
1 'polypeptide(L)'
;MMTIVLLLSCIGLLLIAFPFQGSVYVASVIIGFSFGAQLPLLFAIISELFGLKYYSTLFNCGQLASPLGSYILNVKVTGPLYDREALRELAKKGMTRSSVKELTCIGARCYRLAFLILASVTFFGALSSLILVVRTQEFYRGDIYKKFRDEAEESETKNS
;
A
#
# COMPACT_ATOMS: atom_id res chain seq x y z
N MET A 1 -3.13 8.99 -9.36
CA MET A 1 -4.17 8.10 -8.78
C MET A 1 -3.60 7.11 -7.77
N MET A 2 -2.53 6.36 -8.10
CA MET A 2 -1.91 5.40 -7.17
C MET A 2 -1.50 5.99 -5.81
N THR A 3 -0.93 7.20 -5.80
CA THR A 3 -0.60 7.94 -4.57
C THR A 3 -1.80 8.12 -3.64
N ILE A 4 -2.95 8.52 -4.17
CA ILE A 4 -4.18 8.75 -3.40
C ILE A 4 -4.65 7.44 -2.77
N VAL A 5 -4.64 6.34 -3.53
CA VAL A 5 -5.04 5.01 -3.03
C VAL A 5 -4.10 4.52 -1.93
N LEU A 6 -2.79 4.75 -2.06
CA LEU A 6 -1.81 4.40 -1.02
C LEU A 6 -2.00 5.24 0.26
N LEU A 7 -2.33 6.52 0.13
CA LEU A 7 -2.65 7.38 1.28
C LEU A 7 -3.94 6.94 1.99
N LEU A 8 -4.99 6.59 1.24
CA LEU A 8 -6.22 6.02 1.80
C LEU A 8 -5.95 4.72 2.57
N SER A 9 -5.13 3.82 1.99
CA SER A 9 -4.71 2.58 2.67
C SER A 9 -3.93 2.87 3.96
N CYS A 10 -3.04 3.88 3.96
CA CYS A 10 -2.33 4.34 5.15
C CYS A 10 -3.29 4.82 6.25
N ILE A 11 -4.33 5.59 5.91
CA ILE A 11 -5.37 6.02 6.86
C ILE A 11 -6.08 4.79 7.45
N GLY A 12 -6.42 3.80 6.62
CA GLY A 12 -7.01 2.54 7.08
C GLY A 12 -6.12 1.80 8.10
N LEU A 13 -4.82 1.71 7.85
CA LEU A 13 -3.86 1.08 8.77
C LEU A 13 -3.71 1.86 10.09
N LEU A 14 -3.71 3.20 10.02
CA LEU A 14 -3.65 4.05 11.21
C LEU A 14 -4.93 3.94 12.05
N LEU A 15 -6.10 3.82 11.43
CA LEU A 15 -7.37 3.59 12.13
C LEU A 15 -7.35 2.30 12.96
N ILE A 16 -6.67 1.25 12.48
CA ILE A 16 -6.48 0.00 13.23
C ILE A 16 -5.46 0.19 14.36
N ALA A 17 -4.40 0.98 14.13
CA ALA A 17 -3.41 1.28 15.16
C ALA A 17 -3.98 2.12 16.33
N PHE A 18 -4.96 2.99 16.04
CA PHE A 18 -5.63 3.85 17.01
C PHE A 18 -7.15 3.57 17.04
N PRO A 19 -7.58 2.43 17.58
CA PRO A 19 -8.97 2.03 17.48
C PRO A 19 -9.86 2.79 18.47
N PHE A 20 -10.98 3.25 17.95
CA PHE A 20 -12.19 3.66 18.68
C PHE A 20 -13.34 2.71 18.32
N GLN A 21 -14.51 2.91 18.93
CA GLN A 21 -15.67 2.04 18.73
C GLN A 21 -16.10 2.02 17.26
N GLY A 22 -16.06 0.84 16.62
CA GLY A 22 -16.37 0.68 15.19
C GLY A 22 -15.22 1.01 14.21
N SER A 23 -14.04 1.44 14.69
CA SER A 23 -12.89 1.80 13.84
C SER A 23 -12.46 0.67 12.91
N VAL A 24 -12.47 -0.58 13.40
CA VAL A 24 -12.04 -1.75 12.61
C VAL A 24 -12.96 -1.97 11.40
N TYR A 25 -14.27 -1.75 11.54
CA TYR A 25 -15.22 -1.86 10.42
C TYR A 25 -14.91 -0.82 9.34
N VAL A 26 -14.74 0.45 9.75
CA VAL A 26 -14.39 1.54 8.84
C VAL A 26 -13.05 1.27 8.15
N ALA A 27 -12.05 0.82 8.92
CA ALA A 27 -10.74 0.49 8.39
C ALA A 27 -10.80 -0.65 7.36
N SER A 28 -11.56 -1.72 7.63
CA SER A 28 -11.74 -2.82 6.68
C SER A 28 -12.37 -2.37 5.36
N VAL A 29 -13.37 -1.49 5.40
CA VAL A 29 -13.99 -0.92 4.20
C VAL A 29 -12.97 -0.10 3.40
N ILE A 30 -12.21 0.79 4.07
CA ILE A 30 -11.21 1.64 3.41
C ILE A 30 -10.09 0.81 2.79
N ILE A 31 -9.56 -0.17 3.53
CA ILE A 31 -8.47 -1.04 3.04
C ILE A 31 -8.98 -1.92 1.90
N GLY A 32 -10.17 -2.49 2.03
CA GLY A 32 -10.79 -3.30 0.97
C GLY A 32 -11.01 -2.52 -0.32
N PHE A 33 -11.56 -1.31 -0.22
CA PHE A 33 -11.71 -0.41 -1.37
C PHE A 33 -10.37 -0.06 -2.00
N SER A 34 -9.36 0.29 -1.18
CA SER A 34 -8.04 0.68 -1.67
C SER A 34 -7.34 -0.48 -2.39
N PHE A 35 -7.43 -1.70 -1.85
CA PHE A 35 -6.90 -2.90 -2.48
C PHE A 35 -7.61 -3.22 -3.79
N GLY A 36 -8.94 -3.08 -3.82
CA GLY A 36 -9.75 -3.24 -5.03
C GLY A 36 -9.38 -2.24 -6.13
N ALA A 37 -9.04 -1.00 -5.77
CA ALA A 37 -8.59 0.02 -6.73
C ALA A 37 -7.16 -0.23 -7.24
N GLN A 38 -6.28 -0.82 -6.43
CA GLN A 38 -4.89 -1.08 -6.79
C GLN A 38 -4.72 -2.10 -7.92
N LEU A 39 -5.56 -3.13 -7.97
CA LEU A 39 -5.45 -4.18 -9.00
C LEU A 39 -5.67 -3.64 -10.43
N PRO A 40 -6.80 -2.96 -10.75
CA PRO A 40 -6.98 -2.31 -12.05
C PRO A 40 -5.90 -1.30 -12.39
N LEU A 41 -5.47 -0.50 -11.42
CA LEU A 41 -4.43 0.50 -11.65
C LEU A 41 -3.09 -0.14 -12.00
N LEU A 42 -2.74 -1.25 -11.35
CA LEU A 42 -1.53 -2.00 -11.68
C LEU A 42 -1.58 -2.55 -13.10
N PHE A 43 -2.73 -3.13 -13.50
CA PHE A 43 -2.94 -3.61 -14.86
C PHE A 43 -2.81 -2.49 -15.90
N ALA A 44 -3.46 -1.35 -15.66
CA ALA A 44 -3.38 -0.19 -16.54
C ALA A 44 -1.92 0.30 -16.68
N ILE A 45 -1.22 0.51 -15.56
CA ILE A 45 0.17 0.99 -15.56
C ILE A 45 1.09 0.04 -16.33
N ILE A 46 1.01 -1.28 -16.09
CA ILE A 46 1.86 -2.23 -16.79
C ILE A 46 1.57 -2.22 -18.30
N SER A 47 0.29 -2.17 -18.68
CA SER A 47 -0.10 -2.15 -20.10
C SER A 47 0.33 -0.86 -20.83
N GLU A 48 0.28 0.29 -20.16
CA GLU A 48 0.72 1.57 -20.73
C GLU A 48 2.23 1.69 -20.80
N LEU A 49 2.96 1.28 -19.75
CA LEU A 49 4.42 1.44 -19.71
C LEU A 49 5.17 0.44 -20.60
N PHE A 50 4.74 -0.83 -20.60
CA PHE A 50 5.49 -1.93 -21.22
C PHE A 50 4.80 -2.52 -22.45
N GLY A 51 3.55 -2.12 -22.72
CA GLY A 51 2.74 -2.70 -23.77
C GLY A 51 2.32 -4.14 -23.47
N LEU A 52 1.60 -4.75 -24.43
CA LEU A 52 0.99 -6.08 -24.25
C LEU A 52 1.94 -7.25 -24.52
N LYS A 53 3.11 -7.01 -25.13
CA LYS A 53 4.00 -8.08 -25.64
C LYS A 53 4.55 -9.01 -24.55
N TYR A 54 4.90 -8.47 -23.39
CA TYR A 54 5.41 -9.25 -22.24
C TYR A 54 4.59 -9.03 -20.96
N TYR A 55 3.34 -8.60 -21.11
CA TYR A 55 2.45 -8.22 -20.02
C TYR A 55 2.31 -9.32 -18.95
N SER A 56 2.03 -10.55 -19.37
CA SER A 56 1.84 -11.67 -18.44
C SER A 56 3.09 -11.97 -17.61
N THR A 57 4.28 -11.86 -18.20
CA THR A 57 5.54 -12.10 -17.47
C THR A 57 5.80 -11.00 -16.45
N LEU A 58 5.62 -9.74 -16.83
CA LEU A 58 5.79 -8.59 -15.95
C LEU A 58 4.78 -8.59 -14.80
N PHE A 59 3.52 -8.90 -15.10
CA PHE A 59 2.47 -9.00 -14.09
C PHE A 59 2.75 -10.14 -13.10
N ASN A 60 3.13 -11.33 -13.57
CA ASN A 60 3.48 -12.43 -12.68
C ASN A 60 4.72 -12.10 -11.83
N CYS A 61 5.73 -11.43 -12.39
CA CYS A 61 6.88 -10.95 -11.63
C CYS A 61 6.47 -9.95 -10.55
N GLY A 62 5.59 -9.00 -10.88
CA GLY A 62 5.01 -8.07 -9.90
C GLY A 62 4.22 -8.77 -8.81
N GLN A 63 3.46 -9.81 -9.16
CA GLN A 63 2.69 -10.61 -8.21
C GLN A 63 3.56 -11.41 -7.24
N LEU A 64 4.83 -11.73 -7.56
CA LEU A 64 5.79 -12.32 -6.62
C LEU A 64 6.12 -11.38 -5.46
N ALA A 65 5.92 -10.07 -5.61
CA ALA A 65 6.08 -9.13 -4.51
C ALA A 65 5.06 -9.38 -3.38
N SER A 66 3.86 -9.88 -3.70
CA SER A 66 2.80 -10.17 -2.71
C SER A 66 3.19 -11.26 -1.70
N PRO A 67 3.61 -12.48 -2.10
CA PRO A 67 4.04 -13.51 -1.16
C PRO A 67 5.35 -13.10 -0.44
N LEU A 68 6.28 -12.42 -1.12
CA LEU A 68 7.51 -11.96 -0.50
C LEU A 68 7.23 -10.89 0.58
N GLY A 69 6.39 -9.92 0.26
CA GLY A 69 5.95 -8.88 1.19
C GLY A 69 5.18 -9.45 2.37
N SER A 70 4.28 -10.41 2.15
CA SER A 70 3.58 -11.11 3.21
C SER A 70 4.54 -11.87 4.13
N TYR A 71 5.52 -12.60 3.59
CA TYR A 71 6.51 -13.29 4.40
C TYR A 71 7.32 -12.33 5.28
N ILE A 72 7.81 -11.23 4.71
CA ILE A 72 8.62 -10.27 5.45
C ILE A 72 7.77 -9.52 6.48
N LEU A 73 6.69 -8.88 6.06
CA LEU A 73 5.91 -7.99 6.92
C LEU A 73 5.02 -8.74 7.92
N ASN A 74 4.47 -9.90 7.55
CA ASN A 74 3.64 -10.70 8.45
C ASN A 74 4.52 -11.61 9.32
N VAL A 75 5.26 -12.54 8.71
CA VAL A 75 5.97 -13.58 9.47
C VAL A 75 7.21 -13.03 10.18
N LYS A 76 8.03 -12.21 9.52
CA LYS A 76 9.28 -11.72 10.13
C LYS A 76 9.10 -10.49 10.99
N VAL A 77 8.10 -9.64 10.71
CA VAL A 77 7.88 -8.39 11.46
C VAL A 77 6.71 -8.51 12.43
N THR A 78 5.50 -8.79 11.93
CA THR A 78 4.28 -8.77 12.76
C THR A 78 4.28 -9.88 13.81
N GLY A 79 4.67 -11.11 13.44
CA GLY A 79 4.70 -12.26 14.36
C GLY A 79 5.59 -12.06 15.59
N PRO A 80 6.90 -11.80 15.44
CA PRO A 80 7.80 -11.61 16.58
C PRO A 80 7.44 -10.41 17.45
N LEU A 81 6.85 -9.38 16.85
CA LEU A 81 6.43 -8.19 17.57
C LEU A 81 5.19 -8.45 18.42
N TYR A 82 4.24 -9.21 17.89
CA TYR A 82 3.10 -9.73 18.64
C TYR A 82 3.55 -10.62 19.80
N ASP A 83 4.46 -11.57 19.54
CA ASP A 83 4.98 -12.49 20.56
C ASP A 83 5.65 -11.74 21.72
N ARG A 84 6.38 -10.65 21.42
CA ARG A 84 7.01 -9.81 22.44
C ARG A 84 5.99 -9.12 23.35
N GLU A 85 4.92 -8.57 22.78
CA GLU A 85 3.85 -7.94 23.57
C GLU A 85 3.03 -8.98 24.34
N ALA A 86 2.76 -10.15 23.74
CA ALA A 86 2.11 -11.27 24.40
C ALA A 86 2.91 -11.75 25.63
N LEU A 87 4.23 -11.90 25.51
CA LEU A 87 5.09 -12.25 26.64
C LEU A 87 5.10 -11.18 27.73
N ARG A 88 5.08 -9.89 27.36
CA ARG A 88 5.00 -8.79 28.34
C ARG A 88 3.69 -8.83 29.12
N GLU A 89 2.57 -9.12 28.46
CA GLU A 89 1.27 -9.22 29.12
C GLU A 89 1.21 -10.44 30.06
N LEU A 90 1.76 -11.57 29.62
CA LEU A 90 1.88 -12.78 30.45
C LEU A 90 2.75 -12.54 31.70
N ALA A 91 3.90 -11.88 31.54
CA ALA A 91 4.79 -11.55 32.65
C ALA A 91 4.11 -10.65 33.69
N LYS A 92 3.27 -9.68 33.26
CA LYS A 92 2.46 -8.85 34.16
C LYS A 92 1.42 -9.63 34.94
N LYS A 93 0.94 -10.74 34.38
CA LYS A 93 0.03 -11.68 35.06
C LYS A 93 0.78 -12.69 35.94
N GLY A 94 2.11 -12.57 36.09
CA GLY A 94 2.95 -13.49 36.86
C GLY A 94 3.13 -14.87 36.22
N MET A 95 2.74 -15.02 34.95
CA MET A 95 2.75 -16.28 34.22
C MET A 95 3.94 -16.35 33.25
N THR A 96 4.57 -17.51 33.16
CA THR A 96 5.69 -17.77 32.24
C THR A 96 5.20 -18.41 30.95
N ARG A 97 6.02 -18.40 29.89
CA ARG A 97 5.68 -19.03 28.59
C ARG A 97 5.26 -20.51 28.74
N SER A 98 5.76 -21.19 29.77
CA SER A 98 5.44 -22.58 30.11
C SER A 98 4.05 -22.78 30.70
N SER A 99 3.41 -21.71 31.19
CA SER A 99 2.11 -21.76 31.86
C SER A 99 0.92 -21.67 30.91
N VAL A 100 1.15 -21.39 29.62
CA VAL A 100 0.09 -21.22 28.63
C VAL A 100 0.39 -22.05 27.38
N LYS A 101 -0.62 -22.77 26.90
CA LYS A 101 -0.53 -23.64 25.70
C LYS A 101 -0.32 -22.83 24.41
N GLU A 102 -0.91 -21.63 24.33
CA GLU A 102 -0.80 -20.72 23.18
C GLU A 102 -0.52 -19.29 23.64
N LEU A 103 0.42 -18.63 22.95
CA LEU A 103 0.76 -17.24 23.21
C LEU A 103 -0.30 -16.34 22.58
N THR A 104 -1.25 -15.86 23.38
CA THR A 104 -2.34 -15.00 22.91
C THR A 104 -2.32 -13.66 23.63
N CYS A 105 -2.32 -12.59 22.85
CA CYS A 105 -2.47 -11.20 23.27
C CYS A 105 -3.76 -10.67 22.63
N ILE A 106 -4.66 -10.14 23.47
CA ILE A 106 -5.98 -9.67 23.06
C ILE A 106 -6.04 -8.17 23.26
N GLY A 107 -6.34 -7.45 22.19
CA GLY A 107 -6.58 -6.02 22.21
C GLY A 107 -5.68 -5.24 21.27
N ALA A 108 -6.02 -3.96 21.12
CA ALA A 108 -5.38 -3.05 20.17
C ALA A 108 -3.87 -2.87 20.41
N ARG A 109 -3.44 -2.90 21.68
CA ARG A 109 -2.04 -2.67 22.06
C ARG A 109 -1.10 -3.74 21.50
N CYS A 110 -1.58 -4.97 21.32
CA CYS A 110 -0.78 -6.10 20.82
C CYS A 110 -0.29 -5.89 19.38
N TYR A 111 -1.14 -5.31 18.52
CA TYR A 111 -0.83 -5.11 17.11
C TYR A 111 -0.53 -3.65 16.74
N ARG A 112 -0.70 -2.70 17.68
CA ARG A 112 -0.52 -1.27 17.41
C ARG A 112 0.84 -0.95 16.78
N LEU A 113 1.93 -1.51 17.30
CA LEU A 113 3.26 -1.25 16.77
C LEU A 113 3.46 -1.91 15.39
N ALA A 114 2.88 -3.10 15.16
CA ALA A 114 2.89 -3.74 13.85
C ALA A 114 2.16 -2.87 12.81
N PHE A 115 0.93 -2.42 13.11
CA PHE A 115 0.16 -1.55 12.21
C PHE A 115 0.84 -0.20 11.96
N LEU A 116 1.56 0.36 12.94
CA LEU A 116 2.36 1.57 12.72
C LEU A 116 3.52 1.33 11.76
N ILE A 117 4.21 0.19 11.85
CA ILE A 117 5.25 -0.19 10.89
C ILE A 117 4.65 -0.41 9.50
N LEU A 118 3.51 -1.09 9.40
CA LEU A 118 2.84 -1.26 8.12
C LEU A 118 2.42 0.09 7.51
N ALA A 119 1.85 0.98 8.32
CA ALA A 119 1.49 2.33 7.88
C ALA A 119 2.71 3.13 7.41
N SER A 120 3.85 3.03 8.08
CA SER A 120 5.07 3.71 7.64
C SER A 120 5.60 3.15 6.32
N VAL A 121 5.62 1.82 6.15
CA VAL A 121 5.99 1.18 4.87
C VAL A 121 5.05 1.64 3.74
N THR A 122 3.74 1.65 3.97
CA THR A 122 2.76 2.14 2.99
C THR A 122 2.95 3.62 2.68
N PHE A 123 3.27 4.44 3.68
CA PHE A 123 3.56 5.86 3.49
C PHE A 123 4.82 6.09 2.64
N PHE A 124 5.89 5.31 2.87
CA PHE A 124 7.07 5.34 2.00
C PHE A 124 6.73 4.92 0.56
N GLY A 125 5.84 3.95 0.38
CA GLY A 125 5.29 3.60 -0.93
C GLY A 125 4.50 4.75 -1.58
N ALA A 126 3.71 5.48 -0.80
CA ALA A 126 3.00 6.66 -1.28
C ALA A 126 3.97 7.78 -1.70
N LEU A 127 5.04 7.99 -0.92
CA LEU A 127 6.07 8.98 -1.20
C LEU A 127 6.87 8.63 -2.45
N SER A 128 7.28 7.36 -2.62
CA SER A 128 7.97 6.93 -3.85
C SER A 128 7.08 7.07 -5.08
N SER A 129 5.80 6.74 -4.96
CA SER A 129 4.80 6.97 -6.02
C SER A 129 4.63 8.47 -6.32
N LEU A 130 4.64 9.33 -5.30
CA LEU A 130 4.55 10.78 -5.49
C LEU A 130 5.77 11.33 -6.22
N ILE A 131 6.97 10.90 -5.83
CA ILE A 131 8.22 11.26 -6.53
C ILE A 131 8.15 10.81 -7.99
N LEU A 132 7.65 9.60 -8.25
CA LEU A 132 7.47 9.09 -9.60
C LEU A 132 6.51 9.96 -10.42
N VAL A 133 5.38 10.37 -9.83
CA VAL A 133 4.40 11.27 -10.47
C VAL A 133 5.02 12.62 -10.79
N VAL A 134 5.79 13.22 -9.87
CA VAL A 134 6.47 14.50 -10.12
C VAL A 134 7.48 14.37 -11.27
N ARG A 135 8.24 13.27 -11.30
CA ARG A 135 9.22 13.00 -12.38
C ARG A 135 8.54 12.75 -13.73
N THR A 136 7.42 12.03 -13.76
CA THR A 136 6.67 11.80 -15.01
C THR A 136 5.88 13.02 -15.44
N GLN A 137 5.45 13.88 -14.51
CA GLN A 137 4.83 15.16 -14.85
C GLN A 137 5.80 16.10 -15.56
N GLU A 138 7.07 16.18 -15.14
CA GLU A 138 8.07 16.97 -15.88
C GLU A 138 8.24 16.50 -17.33
N PHE A 139 8.20 15.18 -17.56
CA PHE A 139 8.24 14.59 -18.90
C PHE A 139 6.96 14.88 -19.71
N TYR A 140 5.79 14.63 -19.12
CA TYR A 140 4.49 14.87 -19.77
C TYR A 140 4.18 16.35 -19.97
N ARG A 141 4.70 17.26 -19.13
CA ARG A 141 4.49 18.71 -19.29
C ARG A 141 5.18 19.24 -20.55
N GLY A 142 6.29 18.63 -20.97
CA GLY A 142 6.97 18.95 -22.23
C GLY A 142 6.24 18.41 -23.46
N ASP A 143 5.74 17.18 -23.41
CA ASP A 143 5.07 16.54 -24.55
C ASP A 143 3.59 16.95 -24.70
N ILE A 144 2.86 17.18 -23.61
CA ILE A 144 1.44 17.59 -23.67
C ILE A 144 1.30 19.02 -24.21
N TYR A 145 2.13 19.97 -23.78
CA TYR A 145 2.06 21.35 -24.29
C TYR A 145 2.49 21.46 -25.76
N LYS A 146 3.46 20.64 -26.19
CA LYS A 146 3.81 20.53 -27.60
C LYS A 146 2.68 19.89 -28.40
N LYS A 147 2.12 18.78 -27.93
CA LYS A 147 1.03 18.09 -28.62
C LYS A 147 -0.23 18.95 -28.77
N PHE A 148 -0.61 19.73 -27.75
CA PHE A 148 -1.72 20.68 -27.87
C PHE A 148 -1.40 21.87 -28.80
N ARG A 149 -0.14 22.29 -28.89
CA ARG A 149 0.28 23.35 -29.83
C ARG A 149 0.32 22.83 -31.27
N ASP A 150 0.86 21.64 -31.48
CA ASP A 150 0.95 21.01 -32.80
C ASP A 150 -0.46 20.64 -33.32
N GLU A 151 -1.37 20.17 -32.46
CA GLU A 151 -2.80 19.95 -32.80
C GLU A 151 -3.52 21.28 -33.12
N ALA A 152 -3.16 22.39 -32.46
CA ALA A 152 -3.70 23.71 -32.77
C ALA A 152 -3.19 24.24 -34.13
N GLU A 153 -1.89 24.13 -34.40
CA GLU A 153 -1.28 24.56 -35.68
C GLU A 153 -1.77 23.72 -36.87
N GLU A 154 -1.98 22.41 -36.71
CA GLU A 154 -2.61 21.56 -37.74
C GLU A 154 -4.09 21.92 -37.99
N SER A 155 -4.81 22.40 -36.97
CA SER A 155 -6.21 22.80 -37.10
C SER A 155 -6.39 24.14 -37.82
N GLU A 156 -5.45 25.08 -37.65
CA GLU A 156 -5.43 26.36 -38.36
C GLU A 156 -5.03 26.18 -39.83
N THR A 157 -4.09 25.28 -40.12
CA THR A 157 -3.62 25.01 -41.50
C THR A 157 -4.67 24.28 -42.34
N LYS A 158 -5.60 23.54 -41.73
CA LYS A 158 -6.71 22.86 -42.44
C LYS A 158 -7.93 23.78 -42.71
N ASN A 159 -7.99 24.94 -42.07
CA ASN A 159 -9.11 25.88 -42.17
C ASN A 159 -8.78 27.15 -43.01
N SER A 160 -7.59 27.20 -43.62
CA SER A 160 -7.19 28.23 -44.60
C SER A 160 -6.99 27.64 -45.99
#